data_AF-A0A529M1A7-F1
#
_entry.id   AF-A0A529M1A7-F1
#
_cell.length_a   1.000
_cell.length_b   1.000
_cell.length_c   1.000
_cell.angle_alpha   90.00
_cell.angle_beta   90.00
_cell.angle_gamma   90.00
#
_symmetry.space_group_name_H-M   'P 1'
#
loop_
_entity.id
_entity.type
_entity.pdbx_description
1 polymer ?
#
loop_
_entity_poly.entity_id
_entity_poly.type
_entity_poly.pdbx_seq_one_letter_code
_entity_poly.pdbx_strand_id
1 'polypeptide(L)'
;FKIDEHGLVAAAERDGKPAVWVSCADVERQPEEGSQVFWANPGTPLKTVMLAMHRSQTAPVALFDEGSRFVGAIGIRDVLSAVLRR
;
A
#
# COMPACT_ATOMS: atom_id res chain seq x y z
N PHE A 1 0.04 7.82 5.59
CA PHE A 1 0.90 7.28 6.65
C PHE A 1 1.56 8.43 7.39
N LYS A 2 1.66 8.33 8.71
CA LYS A 2 2.39 9.26 9.58
C LYS A 2 3.72 8.60 9.93
N ILE A 3 4.80 9.36 9.78
CA ILE A 3 6.17 8.91 10.00
C ILE A 3 6.68 9.54 11.31
N ASP A 4 7.37 8.76 12.12
CA ASP A 4 7.98 9.23 13.37
C ASP A 4 9.36 9.89 13.15
N GLU A 5 9.99 10.29 14.24
CA GLU A 5 11.31 10.94 14.26
C GLU A 5 12.45 10.05 13.74
N HIS A 6 12.22 8.73 13.63
CA HIS A 6 13.19 7.75 13.12
C HIS A 6 12.96 7.40 11.64
N GLY A 7 11.97 8.01 10.99
CA GLY A 7 11.62 7.68 9.61
C GLY A 7 10.79 6.40 9.49
N LEU A 8 10.25 5.89 10.60
CA LEU A 8 9.41 4.70 10.65
C LEU A 8 7.94 5.08 10.65
N VAL A 9 7.10 4.15 10.21
CA VAL A 9 5.65 4.36 10.15
C VAL A 9 5.04 4.19 11.54
N ALA A 10 4.37 5.24 12.03
CA ALA A 10 3.72 5.25 13.34
C ALA A 10 2.18 5.18 13.27
N ALA A 11 1.55 5.68 12.21
CA ALA A 11 0.08 5.60 12.06
C ALA A 11 -0.39 5.65 10.59
N ALA A 12 -1.56 5.07 10.32
CA ALA A 12 -2.24 5.17 9.02
C ALA A 12 -3.58 5.88 9.17
N GLU A 13 -3.93 6.61 8.12
CA GLU A 13 -5.18 7.35 8.05
C GLU A 13 -5.71 7.24 6.62
N ARG A 14 -7.04 7.09 6.49
CA ARG A 14 -7.79 7.13 5.25
C ARG A 14 -9.04 7.98 5.49
N ASP A 15 -9.28 8.96 4.61
CA ASP A 15 -10.44 9.85 4.67
C ASP A 15 -10.64 10.52 6.05
N GLY A 16 -9.54 10.96 6.68
CA GLY A 16 -9.59 11.62 8.00
C GLY A 16 -9.70 10.65 9.19
N LYS A 17 -9.75 9.34 8.95
CA LYS A 17 -10.00 8.32 9.98
C LYS A 17 -8.81 7.37 10.12
N PRO A 18 -8.50 6.88 11.34
CA PRO A 18 -7.52 5.82 11.52
C PRO A 18 -7.83 4.63 10.62
N ALA A 19 -6.78 4.11 9.99
CA ALA A 19 -6.87 3.00 9.06
C ALA A 19 -5.95 1.87 9.52
N VAL A 20 -6.41 0.63 9.30
CA VAL A 20 -5.55 -0.54 9.45
C VAL A 20 -4.67 -0.59 8.21
N TRP A 21 -3.36 -0.65 8.39
CA TRP A 21 -2.47 -0.92 7.27
C TRP A 21 -2.28 -2.42 7.10
N VAL A 22 -2.23 -2.87 5.85
CA VAL A 22 -2.14 -4.29 5.51
C VAL A 22 -1.03 -4.46 4.48
N SER A 23 -0.18 -5.47 4.68
CA SER A 23 0.79 -5.85 3.66
C SER A 23 0.06 -6.33 2.41
N CYS A 24 0.46 -5.82 1.25
CA CYS A 24 0.00 -6.36 -0.02
C CYS A 24 0.26 -7.87 -0.13
N ALA A 25 1.27 -8.43 0.55
CA ALA A 25 1.51 -9.88 0.55
C ALA A 25 0.38 -10.67 1.24
N ASP A 26 -0.33 -10.05 2.19
CA ASP A 26 -1.42 -10.68 2.95
C ASP A 26 -2.81 -10.27 2.46
N VAL A 27 -2.91 -9.45 1.41
CA VAL A 27 -4.19 -8.93 0.92
C VAL A 27 -5.20 -10.05 0.64
N GLU A 28 -4.79 -11.14 0.01
CA GLU A 28 -5.68 -12.25 -0.35
C GLU A 28 -6.31 -12.94 0.88
N ARG A 29 -5.70 -12.82 2.06
CA ARG A 29 -6.12 -13.49 3.30
C ARG A 29 -7.00 -12.63 4.20
N GLN A 30 -7.05 -11.31 3.94
CA GLN A 30 -7.79 -10.38 4.76
C GLN A 30 -9.23 -10.19 4.24
N PRO A 31 -10.21 -10.04 5.14
CA PRO A 31 -11.56 -9.64 4.75
C PRO A 31 -11.54 -8.22 4.16
N GLU A 32 -12.50 -7.96 3.27
CA GLU A 32 -12.68 -6.63 2.69
C GLU A 32 -13.29 -5.68 3.73
N GLU A 33 -12.45 -4.89 4.38
CA GLU A 33 -12.88 -3.89 5.36
C GLU A 33 -12.69 -2.47 4.81
N GLY A 34 -13.62 -1.57 5.17
CA GLY A 34 -13.72 -0.25 4.55
C GLY A 34 -12.61 0.76 4.88
N SER A 35 -11.80 0.53 5.93
CA SER A 35 -10.74 1.47 6.36
C SER A 35 -9.34 0.85 6.28
N GLN A 36 -9.09 0.02 5.27
CA GLN A 36 -7.75 -0.51 5.01
C GLN A 36 -6.95 0.43 4.09
N VAL A 37 -5.68 0.60 4.41
CA VAL A 37 -4.63 1.11 3.51
C VAL A 37 -3.59 0.03 3.30
N PHE A 38 -2.93 0.03 2.15
CA PHE A 38 -2.01 -1.05 1.80
C PHE A 38 -0.57 -0.55 1.65
N TRP A 39 0.36 -1.45 1.90
CA TRP A 39 1.78 -1.20 1.70
C TRP A 39 2.49 -2.39 1.07
N ALA A 40 3.60 -2.11 0.40
CA ALA A 40 4.42 -3.05 -0.34
C ALA A 40 5.91 -2.78 -0.09
N ASN A 41 6.75 -3.76 -0.45
CA ASN A 41 8.19 -3.63 -0.55
C ASN A 41 8.62 -3.88 -2.00
N PRO A 42 9.88 -3.55 -2.41
CA PRO A 42 10.36 -3.77 -3.78
C PRO A 42 10.20 -5.20 -4.31
N GLY A 43 10.14 -6.21 -3.43
CA GLY A 43 9.89 -7.61 -3.80
C GLY A 43 8.42 -8.02 -3.87
N THR A 44 7.48 -7.15 -3.53
CA THR A 44 6.04 -7.48 -3.54
C THR A 44 5.54 -7.69 -4.98
N PRO A 45 4.88 -8.82 -5.30
CA PRO A 45 4.37 -9.07 -6.64
C PRO A 45 3.36 -8.00 -7.10
N LEU A 46 3.50 -7.53 -8.34
CA LEU A 46 2.57 -6.54 -8.93
C LEU A 46 1.09 -6.98 -8.85
N LYS A 47 0.81 -8.28 -8.99
CA LYS A 47 -0.55 -8.84 -8.86
C LYS A 47 -1.19 -8.49 -7.51
N THR A 48 -0.43 -8.59 -6.42
CA THR A 48 -1.00 -8.36 -5.08
C THR A 48 -1.13 -6.86 -4.79
N VAL A 49 -0.24 -6.03 -5.35
CA VAL A 49 -0.42 -4.56 -5.37
C VAL A 49 -1.71 -4.18 -6.12
N MET A 50 -1.96 -4.76 -7.30
CA MET A 50 -3.18 -4.53 -8.07
C MET A 50 -4.45 -4.92 -7.28
N LEU A 51 -4.44 -6.08 -6.62
CA LEU A 51 -5.56 -6.54 -5.80
C LEU A 51 -5.81 -5.61 -4.60
N ALA A 52 -4.75 -5.17 -3.92
CA ALA A 52 -4.83 -4.18 -2.85
C ALA A 52 -5.45 -2.85 -3.33
N MET A 53 -5.03 -2.37 -4.50
CA MET A 53 -5.62 -1.16 -5.09
C MET A 53 -7.10 -1.37 -5.45
N HIS A 54 -7.47 -2.54 -5.98
CA HIS A 54 -8.88 -2.84 -6.27
C HIS A 54 -9.75 -2.77 -5.00
N ARG A 55 -9.32 -3.38 -3.91
CA ARG A 55 -10.06 -3.40 -2.62
C ARG A 55 -10.11 -2.04 -1.93
N SER A 56 -9.09 -1.21 -2.13
CA SER A 56 -9.01 0.12 -1.53
C SER A 56 -9.58 1.23 -2.41
N GLN A 57 -10.40 0.91 -3.42
CA GLN A 57 -10.96 1.91 -4.34
C GLN A 57 -9.87 2.77 -4.99
N THR A 58 -8.78 2.13 -5.40
CA THR A 58 -7.60 2.73 -6.05
C THR A 58 -6.77 3.65 -5.17
N ALA A 59 -6.90 3.56 -3.84
CA ALA A 59 -6.01 4.27 -2.93
C ALA A 59 -4.54 3.89 -3.21
N PRO A 60 -3.61 4.87 -3.19
CA PRO A 60 -2.19 4.59 -3.40
C PRO A 60 -1.64 3.59 -2.37
N VAL A 61 -0.73 2.74 -2.81
CA VAL A 61 -0.01 1.78 -1.95
C VAL A 61 1.32 2.40 -1.53
N ALA A 62 1.62 2.42 -0.23
CA ALA A 62 2.94 2.89 0.22
C ALA A 62 4.03 1.87 -0.09
N LEU A 63 5.23 2.35 -0.43
CA LEU A 63 6.41 1.53 -0.63
C LEU A 63 7.37 1.73 0.53
N PHE A 64 7.73 0.63 1.19
CA PHE A 64 8.72 0.59 2.26
C PHE A 64 9.95 -0.21 1.84
N ASP A 65 11.12 0.21 2.29
CA ASP A 65 12.34 -0.59 2.17
C ASP A 65 12.42 -1.69 3.23
N GLU A 66 13.51 -2.45 3.24
CA GLU A 66 13.75 -3.52 4.22
C GLU A 66 13.90 -2.99 5.65
N GLY A 67 14.28 -1.72 5.81
CA GLY A 67 14.37 -1.02 7.09
C GLY A 67 13.03 -0.39 7.53
N SER A 68 11.92 -0.72 6.88
CA SER A 68 10.59 -0.15 7.14
C SER A 68 10.52 1.37 6.96
N ARG A 69 11.44 1.95 6.17
CA ARG A 69 11.45 3.38 5.84
C ARG A 69 10.55 3.63 4.65
N PHE A 70 9.80 4.73 4.71
CA PHE A 70 8.99 5.17 3.57
C PHE A 70 9.88 5.66 2.44
N VAL A 71 9.76 5.03 1.26
CA VAL A 71 10.57 5.38 0.08
C VAL A 71 9.74 5.87 -1.11
N GLY A 72 8.41 5.75 -1.04
CA GLY A 72 7.53 6.25 -2.09
C GLY A 72 6.13 5.66 -2.03
N ALA A 73 5.37 5.85 -3.10
CA ALA A 73 4.04 5.27 -3.25
C ALA A 73 3.82 4.81 -4.69
N ILE A 74 3.00 3.77 -4.85
CA ILE A 74 2.54 3.25 -6.12
C ILE A 74 1.09 3.72 -6.32
N GLY A 75 0.89 4.59 -7.30
CA GLY A 75 -0.42 5.04 -7.73
C GLY A 75 -0.99 4.19 -8.86
N ILE A 76 -2.27 4.41 -9.18
CA ILE A 76 -2.97 3.63 -10.21
C ILE A 76 -2.33 3.82 -11.59
N ARG A 77 -1.76 5.00 -11.85
CA ARG A 77 -1.04 5.30 -13.10
C ARG A 77 0.25 4.49 -13.24
N ASP A 78 0.96 4.25 -12.15
CA ASP A 78 2.20 3.46 -12.14
C ASP A 78 1.88 2.00 -12.47
N VAL A 79 0.82 1.47 -11.85
CA VAL A 79 0.29 0.12 -12.14
C VAL A 79 -0.13 -0.01 -13.59
N LEU A 80 -0.98 0.90 -14.09
CA LEU A 80 -1.45 0.86 -15.47
C LEU A 80 -0.29 0.96 -16.46
N SER A 81 0.70 1.82 -16.19
CA SER A 81 1.90 1.94 -17.02
C SER A 81 2.73 0.66 -17.03
N ALA A 82 2.82 -0.05 -15.91
CA ALA A 82 3.56 -1.31 -15.82
C ALA A 82 2.86 -2.48 -16.54
N VAL A 83 1.53 -2.49 -16.55
CA VAL A 83 0.73 -3.56 -17.19
C VAL A 83 0.55 -3.32 -18.69
N LEU A 84 0.32 -2.07 -19.12
CA LEU A 84 0.08 -1.71 -20.52
C LEU A 84 1.36 -1.61 -21.36
N ARG A 85 2.54 -1.58 -20.73
CA ARG A 85 3.84 -1.65 -21.43
C ARG A 85 4.24 -3.07 -21.83
N ARG A 86 3.37 -4.06 -21.62
CA ARG A 86 3.55 -5.45 -22.03
C ARG A 86 2.82 -5.76 -23.32
#